data_AF-A0AAV5BWR1-F1
#
_entry.id   AF-A0AAV5BWR1-F1
#
_cell.length_a   1.000
_cell.length_b   1.000
_cell.length_c   1.000
_cell.angle_alpha   90.00
_cell.angle_beta   90.00
_cell.angle_gamma   90.00
#
_symmetry.space_group_name_H-M   'P 1'
#
loop_
_entity.id
_entity.type
_entity.pdbx_description
1 polymer ?
#
loop_
_entity_poly.entity_id
_entity_poly.type
_entity_poly.pdbx_seq_one_letter_code
_entity_poly.pdbx_strand_id
1 'polypeptide(L)'
;MMFVAQAAEYHVNWVMNMHGWGNGRSFAAGDVLVFDYAVGAHNVVEVDQTGYNTCTPSAGAPTYTSGHDRITLHRGTNLFICSFPGHCNGGMKIAVKAH
;
A
#
# COMPACT_ATOMS: atom_id res chain seq x y z
N MET A 1 29.31 -12.21 12.69
CA MET A 1 28.92 -11.67 11.37
C MET A 1 27.50 -11.11 11.48
N MET A 2 27.33 -9.79 11.43
CA MET A 2 26.00 -9.17 11.29
C MET A 2 25.60 -9.29 9.81
N PHE A 3 24.57 -10.08 9.51
CA PHE A 3 23.89 -9.99 8.23
C PHE A 3 23.08 -8.70 8.26
N VAL A 4 23.47 -7.72 7.44
CA VAL A 4 22.57 -6.59 7.14
C VAL A 4 21.49 -7.17 6.25
N ALA A 5 20.29 -7.38 6.78
CA ALA A 5 19.14 -7.70 5.95
C ALA A 5 18.86 -6.47 5.07
N GLN A 6 19.14 -6.58 3.78
CA GLN A 6 18.81 -5.53 2.82
C GLN A 6 17.30 -5.48 2.68
N ALA A 7 16.70 -4.29 2.76
CA ALA A 7 15.29 -4.09 2.48
C ALA A 7 14.94 -4.64 1.09
N ALA A 8 13.94 -5.52 1.02
CA ALA A 8 13.44 -6.02 -0.25
C ALA A 8 12.46 -5.03 -0.87
N GLU A 9 12.41 -4.98 -2.20
CA GLU A 9 11.42 -4.18 -2.93
C GLU A 9 10.37 -5.08 -3.59
N TYR A 10 9.11 -4.69 -3.48
CA TYR A 10 7.97 -5.40 -4.09
C TYR A 10 7.18 -4.44 -4.96
N HIS A 11 7.13 -4.74 -6.26
CA HIS A 11 6.32 -3.97 -7.20
C HIS A 11 4.84 -4.34 -7.09
N VAL A 12 4.03 -3.30 -6.89
CA VAL A 12 2.58 -3.33 -6.85
C VAL A 12 2.10 -2.71 -8.15
N ASN A 13 1.71 -3.54 -9.12
CA ASN A 13 0.95 -3.04 -10.27
C ASN A 13 -0.43 -2.58 -9.76
N TRP A 14 -0.59 -1.28 -9.54
CA TRP A 14 -1.67 -0.73 -8.74
C TRP A 14 -2.92 -0.51 -9.60
N VAL A 15 -3.84 -1.47 -9.53
CA VAL A 15 -5.06 -1.55 -10.35
C VAL A 15 -6.29 -1.95 -9.52
N MET A 16 -7.46 -2.05 -10.15
CA MET A 16 -8.71 -2.50 -9.51
C MET A 16 -8.64 -3.96 -9.03
N ASN A 17 -9.50 -4.35 -8.09
CA ASN A 17 -9.64 -5.73 -7.58
C ASN A 17 -8.36 -6.37 -7.00
N MET A 18 -7.59 -5.62 -6.20
CA MET A 18 -6.33 -6.06 -5.60
C MET A 18 -6.51 -6.92 -4.33
N HIS A 19 -7.68 -7.50 -4.14
CA HIS A 19 -7.99 -8.35 -2.98
C HIS A 19 -6.98 -9.48 -2.85
N GLY A 20 -6.33 -9.58 -1.69
CA GLY A 20 -5.38 -10.65 -1.40
C GLY A 20 -4.03 -10.53 -2.10
N TRP A 21 -3.67 -9.40 -2.71
CA TRP A 21 -2.35 -9.19 -3.33
C TRP A 21 -1.17 -9.52 -2.38
N GLY A 22 -1.35 -9.23 -1.08
CA GLY A 22 -0.38 -9.53 -0.03
C GLY A 22 -0.37 -10.99 0.46
N ASN A 23 -1.30 -11.85 0.02
CA ASN A 23 -1.43 -13.21 0.53
C ASN A 23 -0.23 -14.07 0.13
N GLY A 24 0.28 -14.87 1.06
CA GLY A 24 1.42 -15.77 0.82
C GLY A 24 2.77 -15.08 0.72
N ARG A 25 2.83 -13.75 0.84
CA ARG A 25 4.07 -12.97 0.90
C ARG A 25 4.47 -12.75 2.36
N SER A 26 5.76 -12.84 2.63
CA SER A 26 6.33 -12.53 3.94
C SER A 26 7.11 -11.21 3.83
N PHE A 27 6.59 -10.15 4.43
CA PHE A 27 7.23 -8.84 4.44
C PHE A 27 8.00 -8.63 5.75
N ALA A 28 9.12 -7.95 5.68
CA ALA A 28 9.87 -7.46 6.83
C ALA A 28 9.65 -5.95 7.02
N ALA A 29 9.71 -5.48 8.27
CA ALA A 29 9.79 -4.05 8.51
C ALA A 29 11.03 -3.46 7.82
N GLY A 30 10.84 -2.36 7.06
CA GLY A 30 11.89 -1.77 6.24
C GLY A 30 11.85 -2.17 4.77
N ASP A 31 11.12 -3.23 4.39
CA ASP A 31 10.84 -3.54 2.98
C ASP A 31 10.08 -2.38 2.31
N VAL A 32 10.20 -2.24 0.99
CA VAL A 32 9.58 -1.18 0.21
C VAL A 32 8.51 -1.75 -0.72
N LEU A 33 7.31 -1.17 -0.68
CA LEU A 33 6.32 -1.34 -1.74
C LEU A 33 6.49 -0.23 -2.78
N VAL A 34 6.60 -0.63 -4.04
CA VAL A 34 6.69 0.29 -5.18
C VAL A 34 5.36 0.24 -5.93
N PHE A 35 4.55 1.28 -5.82
CA PHE A 35 3.24 1.36 -6.48
C PHE A 35 3.38 1.97 -7.86
N ASP A 36 3.15 1.14 -8.88
CA ASP A 36 3.21 1.51 -10.28
C ASP A 36 1.80 1.73 -10.83
N TYR A 37 1.52 2.94 -11.35
CA TYR A 37 0.24 3.27 -11.98
C TYR A 37 0.36 4.50 -12.91
N ALA A 38 -0.62 4.65 -13.81
CA ALA A 38 -0.70 5.85 -14.66
C ALA A 38 -0.98 7.10 -13.82
N VAL A 39 -0.09 8.09 -13.89
CA VAL A 39 -0.23 9.36 -13.16
C VAL A 39 -1.59 10.00 -13.47
N GLY A 40 -2.29 10.43 -12.42
CA GLY A 40 -3.63 11.03 -12.54
C GLY A 40 -4.78 10.04 -12.68
N ALA A 41 -4.52 8.74 -12.90
CA ALA A 41 -5.56 7.72 -12.89
C ALA A 41 -5.84 7.21 -11.47
N HIS A 42 -4.80 7.12 -10.64
CA HIS A 42 -4.85 6.57 -9.28
C HIS A 42 -4.00 7.40 -8.32
N ASN A 43 -4.11 7.06 -7.05
CA ASN A 43 -3.22 7.49 -5.97
C ASN A 43 -3.07 6.35 -4.96
N VAL A 44 -2.15 6.54 -4.02
CA VAL A 44 -1.97 5.66 -2.87
C VAL A 44 -2.18 6.49 -1.62
N VAL A 45 -3.06 6.04 -0.72
CA VAL A 45 -3.29 6.68 0.56
C VAL A 45 -3.05 5.66 1.67
N GLU A 46 -2.16 6.01 2.59
CA GLU A 46 -1.96 5.27 3.84
C GLU A 46 -3.10 5.57 4.80
N VAL A 47 -3.73 4.53 5.33
CA VAL A 47 -4.91 4.67 6.19
C VAL A 47 -4.79 3.80 7.44
N ASP A 48 -5.59 4.15 8.45
CA ASP A 48 -5.83 3.25 9.57
C ASP A 48 -6.88 2.17 9.21
N GLN A 49 -7.19 1.31 10.18
CA GLN A 49 -8.17 0.24 10.00
C GLN A 49 -9.57 0.76 9.64
N THR A 50 -9.97 1.89 10.23
CA THR A 50 -11.27 2.50 9.95
C THR A 50 -11.34 3.01 8.52
N GLY A 51 -10.30 3.73 8.08
CA GLY A 51 -10.24 4.26 6.73
C GLY A 51 -10.12 3.16 5.67
N TYR A 52 -9.42 2.06 5.98
CA TYR A 52 -9.40 0.89 5.11
C TYR A 52 -10.76 0.23 4.98
N ASN A 53 -11.51 0.09 6.08
CA ASN A 53 -12.80 -0.58 6.09
C ASN A 53 -13.91 0.27 5.43
N THR A 54 -13.87 1.58 5.65
CA THR A 54 -14.88 2.54 5.17
C THR A 54 -14.49 3.20 3.85
N CYS A 55 -13.30 2.93 3.33
CA CYS A 55 -12.73 3.61 2.17
C CYS A 55 -12.69 5.14 2.33
N THR A 56 -12.54 5.63 3.57
CA THR A 56 -12.50 7.05 3.90
C THR A 56 -11.17 7.37 4.62
N PRO A 57 -10.20 8.02 3.97
CA PRO A 57 -8.97 8.39 4.64
C PRO A 57 -9.21 9.45 5.72
N SER A 58 -8.40 9.41 6.78
CA SER A 58 -8.42 10.44 7.82
C SER A 58 -7.88 11.76 7.28
N ALA A 59 -8.23 12.86 7.95
CA ALA A 59 -7.70 14.18 7.59
C ALA A 59 -6.17 14.18 7.72
N GLY A 60 -5.47 14.57 6.65
CA GLY A 60 -4.01 14.60 6.61
C GLY A 60 -3.34 13.23 6.40
N ALA A 61 -4.10 12.19 6.03
CA ALA A 61 -3.54 10.89 5.67
C ALA A 61 -2.45 11.03 4.59
N PRO A 62 -1.28 10.37 4.74
CA PRO A 62 -0.23 10.40 3.73
C PRO A 62 -0.77 9.95 2.38
N THR A 63 -0.59 10.80 1.37
CA THR A 63 -1.15 10.62 0.04
C THR A 63 -0.04 10.79 -1.00
N TYR A 64 0.07 9.80 -1.89
CA TYR A 64 1.11 9.72 -2.91
C TYR A 64 0.47 9.66 -4.30
N THR A 65 1.09 10.34 -5.26
CA THR A 65 0.47 10.62 -6.58
C THR A 65 1.47 10.55 -7.74
N SER A 66 2.69 10.05 -7.50
CA SER A 66 3.77 10.12 -8.50
C SER A 66 3.63 9.11 -9.64
N GLY A 67 2.78 8.08 -9.47
CA GLY A 67 2.69 6.94 -10.39
C GLY A 67 3.80 5.89 -10.21
N HIS A 68 4.78 6.16 -9.34
CA HIS A 68 5.87 5.27 -8.97
C HIS A 68 6.23 5.47 -7.49
N ASP A 69 5.22 5.35 -6.61
CA ASP A 69 5.35 5.70 -5.20
C ASP A 69 6.11 4.61 -4.44
N ARG A 70 7.15 5.01 -3.70
CA ARG A 70 7.99 4.10 -2.91
C ARG A 70 7.68 4.29 -1.44
N ILE A 71 7.05 3.29 -0.82
CA ILE A 71 6.60 3.36 0.56
C ILE A 71 7.29 2.27 1.39
N THR A 72 7.97 2.67 2.45
CA THR A 72 8.64 1.75 3.38
C THR A 72 7.63 1.18 4.36
N LEU A 73 7.60 -0.15 4.50
CA LEU A 73 6.71 -0.84 5.42
C LEU A 73 7.17 -0.68 6.86
N HIS A 74 6.22 -0.30 7.71
CA HIS A 74 6.40 -0.31 9.16
C HIS A 74 6.10 -1.68 9.73
N ARG A 75 6.68 -2.01 10.89
CA ARG A 75 6.36 -3.24 11.60
C ARG A 75 4.87 -3.28 11.93
N GLY A 76 4.22 -4.42 11.66
CA GLY A 76 2.79 -4.60 11.86
C GLY A 76 1.98 -4.46 10.57
N THR A 77 0.73 -4.02 10.72
CA THR A 77 -0.21 -3.90 9.59
C THR A 77 -0.02 -2.57 8.88
N ASN A 78 0.13 -2.62 7.56
CA ASN A 78 0.15 -1.44 6.69
C ASN A 78 -1.04 -1.54 5.73
N LEU A 79 -1.81 -0.46 5.61
CA LEU A 79 -3.09 -0.43 4.89
C LEU A 79 -3.07 0.68 3.87
N PHE A 80 -3.37 0.33 2.63
CA PHE A 80 -3.31 1.24 1.50
C PHE A 80 -4.60 1.19 0.70
N ILE A 81 -5.10 2.35 0.29
CA ILE A 81 -6.28 2.48 -0.57
C ILE A 81 -5.99 3.44 -1.74
N CYS A 82 -6.80 3.37 -2.79
CA CYS A 82 -6.97 4.48 -3.73
C CYS A 82 -8.21 5.28 -3.32
N SER A 83 -8.08 6.59 -3.12
CA SER A 83 -9.18 7.45 -2.67
C SER A 83 -10.00 8.06 -3.81
N PHE A 84 -9.69 7.72 -5.08
CA PHE A 84 -10.50 8.13 -6.21
C PHE A 84 -11.92 7.55 -6.08
N PRO A 85 -12.98 8.32 -6.43
CA PRO A 85 -14.37 7.90 -6.23
C PRO A 85 -14.64 6.50 -6.79
N GLY A 86 -15.11 5.60 -5.94
CA GLY A 86 -15.45 4.21 -6.30
C GLY A 86 -14.27 3.23 -6.35
N HIS A 87 -13.01 3.68 -6.39
CA HIS A 87 -11.87 2.78 -6.58
C HIS A 87 -11.65 1.84 -5.39
N CYS A 88 -11.54 2.39 -4.16
CA CYS A 88 -11.38 1.56 -2.96
C CYS A 88 -12.55 0.59 -2.75
N ASN A 89 -13.79 1.04 -2.96
CA ASN A 89 -14.99 0.18 -2.85
C ASN A 89 -15.01 -0.90 -3.95
N GLY A 90 -14.43 -0.63 -5.11
CA GLY A 90 -14.16 -1.60 -6.17
C GLY A 90 -12.92 -2.46 -5.96
N GLY A 91 -12.39 -2.52 -4.74
CA GLY A 91 -11.30 -3.43 -4.38
C GLY A 91 -9.89 -2.91 -4.63
N MET A 92 -9.71 -1.62 -4.95
CA MET A 92 -8.39 -1.00 -5.09
C MET A 92 -7.83 -0.63 -3.70
N LYS A 93 -7.56 -1.67 -2.92
CA LYS A 93 -7.01 -1.58 -1.57
C LYS A 93 -6.22 -2.84 -1.22
N ILE A 94 -5.16 -2.69 -0.44
CA ILE A 94 -4.35 -3.82 0.06
C ILE A 94 -4.04 -3.67 1.55
N ALA A 95 -3.97 -4.81 2.22
CA ALA A 95 -3.49 -4.92 3.59
C ALA A 95 -2.29 -5.86 3.58
N VAL A 96 -1.17 -5.42 4.14
CA VAL A 96 0.04 -6.24 4.28
C VAL A 96 0.51 -6.22 5.72
N LYS A 97 1.11 -7.33 6.15
CA LYS A 97 1.70 -7.46 7.49
C LYS A 97 3.20 -7.65 7.34
N ALA A 98 3.95 -6.74 7.95
CA ALA A 98 5.41 -6.81 8.03
C ALA A 98 5.84 -7.23 9.44
N HIS A 99 6.82 -8.13 9.52
CA HIS A 99 7.29 -8.74 10.77
C HIS A 99 8.58 -8.10 11.31
#